data_AF-A0A935MN58-F1
#
_entry.id   AF-A0A935MN58-F1
#
_cell.length_a   1.000
_cell.length_b   1.000
_cell.length_c   1.000
_cell.angle_alpha   90.00
_cell.angle_beta   90.00
_cell.angle_gamma   90.00
#
_symmetry.space_group_name_H-M   'P 1'
#
loop_
_entity.id
_entity.type
_entity.pdbx_description
1 polymer ?
#
loop_
_entity_poly.entity_id
_entity_poly.type
_entity_poly.pdbx_seq_one_letter_code
_entity_poly.pdbx_strand_id
1 'polypeptide(L)'
;MKHLIILVCCFFIKAAWAQPPVTQPSPDTEQQIENITENNADEETDDDTYLQSLSEFSRNPINLNLADAATLEELLLLTPIQIDNFITYRTLLGKFLTIYEIQAIPGWDLATIQKIRPYIMVSQAVNLFNAIGSRLKNGDNILFVRSTQVLEKSRGY
;
A
#
# COMPACT_ATOMS: atom_id res chain seq x y z
N MET A 1 43.01 0.94 -26.49
CA MET A 1 41.94 -0.01 -26.09
C MET A 1 41.83 -0.26 -24.58
N LYS A 2 42.85 0.04 -23.76
CA LYS A 2 42.80 -0.12 -22.29
C LYS A 2 42.00 0.99 -21.56
N HIS A 3 42.04 2.22 -22.09
CA HIS A 3 41.32 3.37 -21.51
C HIS A 3 39.81 3.40 -21.79
N LEU A 4 39.36 2.71 -22.85
CA LEU A 4 37.92 2.60 -23.19
C LEU A 4 37.18 1.70 -22.19
N ILE A 5 37.86 0.68 -21.64
CA ILE A 5 37.30 -0.27 -20.67
C ILE A 5 37.12 0.38 -19.29
N ILE A 6 38.04 1.27 -18.90
CA ILE A 6 37.98 1.99 -17.62
C ILE A 6 36.79 2.98 -17.61
N LEU A 7 36.51 3.64 -18.74
CA LEU A 7 35.40 4.62 -18.84
C LEU A 7 34.03 3.93 -18.80
N VAL A 8 33.90 2.74 -19.38
CA VAL A 8 32.68 1.90 -19.28
C VAL A 8 32.47 1.38 -17.86
N CYS A 9 33.56 1.08 -17.13
CA CYS A 9 33.48 0.63 -15.73
C CYS A 9 33.00 1.76 -14.78
N CYS A 10 33.40 3.01 -15.02
CA CYS A 10 32.94 4.15 -14.22
C CYS A 10 31.47 4.54 -14.46
N PHE A 11 30.89 4.19 -15.61
CA PHE A 11 29.47 4.47 -15.89
C PHE A 11 28.53 3.51 -15.13
N PHE A 12 28.94 2.26 -14.93
CA PHE A 12 28.14 1.26 -14.22
C PHE A 12 28.10 1.44 -12.70
N ILE A 13 29.09 2.12 -12.10
CA ILE A 13 29.12 2.34 -10.65
C ILE A 13 28.06 3.37 -10.21
N LYS A 14 27.67 4.33 -11.06
CA LYS A 14 26.64 5.32 -10.70
C LYS A 14 25.22 4.76 -10.65
N ALA A 15 24.93 3.67 -11.36
CA ALA A 15 23.61 3.05 -11.35
C ALA A 15 23.33 2.24 -10.06
N ALA A 16 24.38 1.91 -9.29
CA ALA A 16 24.28 1.08 -8.09
C ALA A 16 24.02 1.87 -6.79
N TRP A 17 23.99 3.20 -6.83
CA TRP A 17 23.71 4.08 -5.68
C TRP A 17 22.35 4.78 -5.76
N ALA A 18 21.38 4.20 -6.47
CA ALA A 18 20.00 4.61 -6.33
C ALA A 18 19.37 3.77 -5.23
N GLN A 19 19.36 4.29 -4.00
CA GLN A 19 18.49 3.74 -2.95
C GLN A 19 17.04 3.84 -3.49
N PRO A 20 16.25 2.75 -3.48
CA PRO A 20 14.83 2.88 -3.77
C PRO A 20 14.27 3.89 -2.75
N PRO A 21 13.43 4.84 -3.17
CA PRO A 21 12.79 5.74 -2.22
C PRO A 21 12.01 4.84 -1.27
N VAL A 22 12.46 4.76 -0.01
CA VAL A 22 11.65 4.17 1.05
C VAL A 22 10.44 5.08 1.13
N THR A 23 9.27 4.58 0.71
CA THR A 23 8.00 5.28 0.91
C THR A 23 7.74 5.26 2.41
N GLN A 24 8.38 6.19 3.12
CA GLN A 24 8.09 6.44 4.52
C GLN A 24 6.74 7.15 4.60
N PRO A 25 5.88 6.78 5.55
CA PRO A 25 4.65 7.53 5.80
C PRO A 25 4.99 9.01 6.02
N SER A 26 4.12 9.91 5.57
CA SER A 26 4.32 11.34 5.80
C SER A 26 4.31 11.67 7.30
N PRO A 27 5.00 12.74 7.74
CA PRO A 27 5.04 13.14 9.16
C PRO A 27 3.64 13.29 9.78
N ASP A 28 2.68 13.78 9.00
CA ASP A 28 1.28 13.93 9.42
C ASP A 28 0.61 12.57 9.72
N THR A 29 0.97 11.53 8.98
CA THR A 29 0.45 10.17 9.22
C THR A 29 1.10 9.57 10.46
N GLU A 30 2.40 9.79 10.67
CA GLU A 30 3.10 9.31 11.87
C GLU A 30 2.47 9.90 13.14
N GLN A 31 2.18 11.21 13.14
CA GLN A 31 1.47 11.86 14.24
C GLN A 31 0.06 11.33 14.44
N GLN A 32 -0.65 10.95 13.37
CA GLN A 32 -1.97 10.32 13.50
C GLN A 32 -1.88 8.93 14.13
N ILE A 33 -0.88 8.13 13.75
CA ILE A 33 -0.65 6.80 14.33
C ILE A 33 -0.28 6.94 15.81
N GLU A 34 0.63 7.87 16.15
CA GLU A 34 1.03 8.16 17.53
C GLU A 34 -0.17 8.55 18.41
N ASN A 35 -1.04 9.44 17.91
CA ASN A 35 -2.27 9.80 18.62
C ASN A 35 -3.20 8.59 18.84
N ILE A 36 -3.32 7.67 17.88
CA ILE A 36 -4.15 6.46 18.06
C ILE A 36 -3.55 5.59 19.17
N THR A 37 -2.23 5.40 19.18
CA THR A 37 -1.52 4.63 20.22
C THR A 37 -1.67 5.25 21.60
N GLU A 38 -1.54 6.58 21.75
CA GLU A 38 -1.68 7.26 23.03
C GLU A 38 -3.10 7.17 23.61
N ASN A 39 -4.13 7.23 22.75
CA ASN A 39 -5.53 7.16 23.20
C ASN A 39 -6.00 5.73 23.56
N ASN A 40 -5.28 4.70 23.10
CA ASN A 40 -5.67 3.30 23.29
C ASN A 40 -4.77 2.53 24.28
N ALA A 41 -3.87 3.20 25.00
CA ALA A 41 -2.84 2.60 25.86
C ALA A 41 -3.34 1.68 27.00
N ASP A 42 -4.65 1.53 27.21
CA ASP A 42 -5.26 0.66 28.22
C ASP A 42 -5.78 -0.69 27.66
N GLU A 43 -5.74 -0.95 26.34
CA GLU A 43 -6.26 -2.18 25.68
C GLU A 43 -5.16 -2.96 24.90
N GLU A 44 -4.24 -3.62 25.62
CA GLU A 44 -2.91 -4.06 25.14
C GLU A 44 -2.79 -5.31 24.23
N THR A 45 -3.75 -5.75 23.41
CA THR A 45 -3.52 -6.98 22.60
C THR A 45 -3.94 -6.98 21.12
N ASP A 46 -4.87 -6.14 20.67
CA ASP A 46 -5.27 -6.08 19.26
C ASP A 46 -4.65 -4.89 18.49
N ASP A 47 -4.01 -3.95 19.20
CA ASP A 47 -3.60 -2.65 18.65
C ASP A 47 -2.33 -2.70 17.79
N ASP A 48 -1.32 -3.50 18.12
CA ASP A 48 -0.06 -3.55 17.34
C ASP A 48 -0.30 -4.04 15.90
N THR A 49 -1.13 -5.06 15.73
CA THR A 49 -1.45 -5.61 14.40
C THR A 49 -2.25 -4.60 13.57
N TYR A 50 -3.19 -3.90 14.21
CA TYR A 50 -3.97 -2.85 13.57
C TYR A 50 -3.10 -1.66 13.15
N LEU A 51 -2.23 -1.15 14.03
CA LEU A 51 -1.31 -0.07 13.70
C LEU A 51 -0.36 -0.44 12.56
N GLN A 52 0.10 -1.69 12.54
CA GLN A 52 0.89 -2.21 11.44
C GLN A 52 0.10 -2.19 10.13
N SER A 53 -1.17 -2.63 10.13
CA SER A 53 -2.04 -2.58 8.95
C SER A 53 -2.27 -1.14 8.45
N LEU A 54 -2.50 -0.17 9.35
CA LEU A 54 -2.63 1.24 8.98
C LEU A 54 -1.34 1.78 8.34
N SER A 55 -0.17 1.39 8.88
CA SER A 55 1.12 1.76 8.30
C SER A 55 1.28 1.20 6.87
N GLU A 56 0.79 -0.03 6.63
CA GLU A 56 0.80 -0.66 5.31
C GLU A 56 -0.14 0.07 4.34
N PHE A 57 -1.36 0.42 4.78
CA PHE A 57 -2.29 1.23 3.99
C PHE A 57 -1.74 2.63 3.69
N SER A 58 -0.98 3.23 4.59
CA SER A 58 -0.34 4.52 4.30
C SER A 58 0.72 4.39 3.21
N ARG A 59 1.49 3.30 3.21
CA ARG A 59 2.50 3.02 2.16
C ARG A 59 1.86 2.61 0.84
N ASN A 60 0.74 1.90 0.90
CA ASN A 60 -0.04 1.44 -0.24
C ASN A 60 -1.52 1.82 -0.09
N PRO A 61 -1.88 3.07 -0.40
CA PRO A 61 -3.24 3.55 -0.25
C PRO A 61 -4.26 2.75 -1.07
N ILE A 62 -5.43 2.54 -0.49
CA ILE A 62 -6.55 1.83 -1.11
C ILE A 62 -7.08 2.67 -2.28
N ASN A 63 -7.18 2.07 -3.47
CA ASN A 63 -7.78 2.73 -4.61
C ASN A 63 -9.32 2.68 -4.51
N LEU A 64 -9.95 3.83 -4.26
CA LEU A 64 -11.41 3.95 -4.15
C LEU A 64 -12.17 3.54 -5.41
N ASN A 65 -11.54 3.52 -6.58
CA ASN A 65 -12.19 3.04 -7.81
C ASN A 65 -12.24 1.51 -7.92
N LEU A 66 -11.50 0.78 -7.08
CA LEU A 66 -11.37 -0.67 -7.12
C LEU A 66 -11.77 -1.35 -5.80
N ALA A 67 -11.75 -0.61 -4.67
CA ALA A 67 -12.04 -1.14 -3.35
C ALA A 67 -13.44 -1.75 -3.25
N ASP A 68 -13.58 -2.90 -2.60
CA ASP A 68 -14.88 -3.42 -2.20
C ASP A 68 -15.21 -2.98 -0.76
N ALA A 69 -16.39 -3.38 -0.27
CA ALA A 69 -16.81 -3.04 1.09
C ALA A 69 -15.87 -3.64 2.15
N ALA A 70 -15.46 -4.90 1.98
CA ALA A 70 -14.57 -5.59 2.90
C ALA A 70 -13.21 -4.88 3.04
N THR A 71 -12.61 -4.44 1.92
CA THR A 71 -11.36 -3.67 1.94
C THR A 71 -11.49 -2.36 2.73
N LEU A 72 -12.66 -1.72 2.70
CA LEU A 72 -12.90 -0.49 3.46
C LEU A 72 -13.21 -0.76 4.93
N GLU A 73 -13.78 -1.92 5.26
CA GLU A 73 -14.00 -2.37 6.63
C GLU A 73 -12.67 -2.63 7.35
N GLU A 74 -11.66 -3.14 6.64
CA GLU A 74 -10.30 -3.37 7.18
C GLU A 74 -9.64 -2.09 7.72
N LEU A 75 -10.05 -0.91 7.24
CA LEU A 75 -9.54 0.35 7.79
C LEU A 75 -9.99 0.56 9.24
N LEU A 76 -11.14 0.03 9.66
CA LEU A 76 -11.76 0.31 10.98
C LEU A 76 -11.96 1.81 11.28
N LEU A 77 -11.85 2.67 10.26
CA LEU A 77 -12.02 4.13 10.36
C LEU A 77 -13.40 4.60 9.90
N LEU A 78 -14.17 3.73 9.23
CA LEU A 78 -15.45 4.02 8.62
C LEU A 78 -16.54 3.16 9.26
N THR A 79 -17.73 3.75 9.41
CA THR A 79 -18.92 3.02 9.87
C THR A 79 -19.55 2.21 8.72
N PRO A 80 -20.30 1.13 9.01
CA PRO A 80 -20.98 0.35 7.98
C PRO A 80 -21.89 1.19 7.06
N ILE A 81 -22.58 2.19 7.62
CA ILE A 81 -23.43 3.11 6.85
C ILE A 81 -22.60 3.98 5.90
N GLN A 82 -21.44 4.47 6.34
CA GLN A 82 -20.54 5.26 5.49
C GLN A 82 -19.97 4.43 4.34
N ILE A 83 -19.70 3.14 4.57
CA ILE A 83 -19.23 2.21 3.54
C ILE A 83 -20.35 1.93 2.53
N ASP A 84 -21.56 1.65 2.99
CA ASP A 84 -22.73 1.44 2.11
C ASP A 84 -23.03 2.67 1.24
N ASN A 85 -22.99 3.87 1.83
CA ASN A 85 -23.16 5.13 1.10
C ASN A 85 -22.07 5.30 0.04
N PHE A 86 -20.81 4.97 0.34
CA PHE A 86 -19.71 5.02 -0.62
C PHE A 86 -19.94 4.05 -1.80
N ILE A 87 -20.30 2.79 -1.51
CA ILE A 87 -20.53 1.76 -2.53
C ILE A 87 -21.71 2.18 -3.42
N THR A 88 -22.79 2.67 -2.82
CA THR A 88 -23.97 3.17 -3.52
C THR A 88 -23.63 4.35 -4.41
N TYR A 89 -22.93 5.35 -3.87
CA TYR A 89 -22.51 6.55 -4.62
C TYR A 89 -21.71 6.19 -5.86
N ARG A 90 -20.69 5.33 -5.70
CA ARG A 90 -19.83 4.88 -6.80
C ARG A 90 -20.59 4.03 -7.83
N THR A 91 -21.56 3.24 -7.38
CA THR A 91 -22.40 2.41 -8.28
C THR A 91 -23.33 3.27 -9.14
N LEU A 92 -23.87 4.35 -8.58
CA LEU A 92 -24.80 5.25 -9.27
C LEU A 92 -24.10 6.24 -10.21
N LEU A 93 -22.96 6.79 -9.78
CA LEU A 93 -22.27 7.89 -10.49
C LEU A 93 -21.03 7.43 -11.26
N GLY A 94 -20.56 6.21 -11.00
CA GLY A 94 -19.37 5.65 -11.64
C GLY A 94 -18.09 5.93 -10.86
N LYS A 95 -16.96 5.83 -11.56
CA LYS A 95 -15.62 5.96 -10.97
C LYS A 95 -15.29 7.42 -10.67
N PHE A 96 -14.63 7.64 -9.55
CA PHE A 96 -14.06 8.93 -9.17
C PHE A 96 -12.93 9.33 -10.13
N LEU A 97 -12.96 10.57 -10.59
CA LEU A 97 -11.93 11.23 -11.37
C LEU A 97 -10.89 11.88 -10.47
N THR A 98 -11.34 12.44 -9.34
CA THR A 98 -10.48 13.13 -8.37
C THR A 98 -10.80 12.70 -6.96
N ILE A 99 -9.81 12.78 -6.06
CA ILE A 99 -10.02 12.46 -4.64
C ILE A 99 -11.04 13.38 -3.97
N TYR A 100 -11.27 14.60 -4.47
CA TYR A 100 -12.14 15.58 -3.82
C TYR A 100 -13.62 15.27 -3.97
N GLU A 101 -14.00 14.44 -4.94
CA GLU A 101 -15.39 14.03 -5.19
C GLU A 101 -15.99 13.22 -4.02
N ILE A 102 -15.15 12.63 -3.17
CA ILE A 102 -15.60 11.90 -1.98
C ILE A 102 -16.35 12.79 -0.97
N GLN A 103 -16.19 14.12 -1.05
CA GLN A 103 -16.95 15.08 -0.24
C GLN A 103 -18.45 15.08 -0.56
N ALA A 104 -18.85 14.56 -1.72
CA ALA A 104 -20.26 14.44 -2.10
C ALA A 104 -20.92 13.15 -1.58
N ILE A 105 -20.18 12.27 -0.90
CA ILE A 105 -20.70 11.02 -0.37
C ILE A 105 -21.50 11.31 0.91
N PRO A 106 -22.76 10.88 1.00
CA PRO A 106 -23.57 11.09 2.20
C PRO A 106 -22.91 10.47 3.44
N GLY A 107 -22.86 11.24 4.53
CA GLY A 107 -22.28 10.80 5.81
C GLY A 107 -20.75 10.86 5.89
N TRP A 108 -20.06 11.31 4.84
CA TRP A 108 -18.62 11.60 4.88
C TRP A 108 -18.41 13.08 5.19
N ASP A 109 -18.16 13.39 6.46
CA ASP A 109 -17.83 14.74 6.88
C ASP A 109 -16.32 15.04 6.71
N LEU A 110 -15.95 16.31 6.88
CA LEU A 110 -14.55 16.73 6.70
C LEU A 110 -13.61 16.01 7.66
N ALA A 111 -14.05 15.73 8.89
CA ALA A 111 -13.27 15.02 9.90
C ALA A 111 -13.01 13.57 9.46
N THR A 112 -14.04 12.85 9.01
CA THR A 112 -13.92 11.48 8.47
C THR A 112 -12.97 11.48 7.28
N ILE A 113 -13.15 12.41 6.34
CA ILE A 113 -12.33 12.48 5.13
C ILE A 113 -10.86 12.74 5.49
N GLN A 114 -10.58 13.64 6.43
CA GLN A 114 -9.22 13.91 6.90
C GLN A 114 -8.59 12.68 7.58
N LYS A 115 -9.38 11.93 8.37
CA LYS A 115 -8.94 10.72 9.06
C LYS A 115 -8.52 9.61 8.08
N ILE A 116 -9.30 9.39 7.03
CA ILE A 116 -9.02 8.32 6.05
C ILE A 116 -8.01 8.74 4.98
N ARG A 117 -7.78 10.04 4.79
CA ARG A 117 -6.98 10.62 3.69
C ARG A 117 -5.63 9.94 3.45
N PRO A 118 -4.80 9.63 4.46
CA PRO A 118 -3.49 9.04 4.21
C PRO A 118 -3.55 7.57 3.74
N TYR A 119 -4.70 6.92 3.85
CA TYR A 119 -4.88 5.49 3.57
C TYR A 119 -5.64 5.22 2.26
N ILE A 120 -6.09 6.27 1.57
CA ILE A 120 -6.91 6.15 0.35
C ILE A 120 -6.30 6.94 -0.82
N MET A 121 -6.60 6.49 -2.03
CA MET A 121 -6.29 7.23 -3.25
C MET A 121 -7.37 7.05 -4.30
N VAL A 122 -7.42 7.98 -5.26
CA VAL A 122 -8.20 7.84 -6.49
C VAL A 122 -7.22 7.75 -7.63
N SER A 123 -7.19 6.60 -8.30
CA SER A 123 -6.42 6.43 -9.53
C SER A 123 -7.23 5.72 -10.60
N GLN A 124 -6.99 6.10 -11.86
CA GLN A 124 -7.53 5.40 -13.00
C GLN A 124 -6.70 4.13 -13.27
N ALA A 125 -7.36 3.06 -13.74
CA ALA A 125 -6.77 1.72 -13.88
C ALA A 125 -5.45 1.67 -14.68
N VAL A 126 -5.19 2.67 -15.53
CA VAL A 126 -3.93 2.83 -16.29
C VAL A 126 -2.70 2.92 -15.37
N ASN A 127 -2.84 3.44 -14.15
CA ASN A 127 -1.73 3.59 -13.21
C ASN A 127 -1.37 2.32 -12.44
N LEU A 128 -2.22 1.29 -12.41
CA LEU A 128 -1.96 0.07 -11.63
C LEU A 128 -0.81 -0.75 -12.23
N PHE A 129 -0.74 -0.89 -13.56
CA PHE A 129 0.37 -1.60 -14.22
C PHE A 129 1.71 -0.91 -13.97
N ASN A 130 1.72 0.42 -13.95
CA ASN A 130 2.90 1.21 -13.61
C ASN A 130 3.27 1.06 -12.13
N ALA A 131 2.28 1.05 -11.23
CA ALA A 131 2.48 0.83 -9.81
C ALA A 131 3.03 -0.57 -9.51
N ILE A 132 2.45 -1.64 -10.07
CA ILE A 132 2.95 -3.02 -9.92
C ILE A 132 4.36 -3.15 -10.50
N GLY A 133 4.61 -2.61 -11.69
CA GLY A 133 5.94 -2.63 -12.31
C GLY A 133 6.99 -1.93 -11.45
N SER A 134 6.64 -0.79 -10.84
CA SER A 134 7.51 -0.08 -9.91
C SER A 134 7.69 -0.82 -8.58
N ARG A 135 6.66 -1.51 -8.06
CA ARG A 135 6.71 -2.31 -6.83
C ARG A 135 7.56 -3.57 -6.98
N LEU A 136 7.51 -4.23 -8.13
CA LEU A 136 8.38 -5.39 -8.41
C LEU A 136 9.83 -4.95 -8.60
N LYS A 137 10.04 -3.76 -9.17
CA LYS A 137 11.38 -3.22 -9.42
C LYS A 137 12.03 -2.59 -8.18
N ASN A 138 11.24 -2.07 -7.25
CA ASN A 138 11.72 -1.30 -6.09
C ASN A 138 11.39 -1.92 -4.73
N GLY A 139 10.63 -3.02 -4.66
CA GLY A 139 10.26 -3.68 -3.40
C GLY A 139 11.18 -4.86 -3.04
N ASP A 140 11.41 -5.05 -1.74
CA ASP A 140 12.12 -6.20 -1.15
C ASP A 140 11.27 -7.49 -1.26
N ASN A 141 11.07 -7.96 -2.48
CA ASN A 141 10.31 -9.18 -2.73
C ASN A 141 11.27 -10.39 -2.60
N ILE A 142 11.27 -11.05 -1.45
CA ILE A 142 12.03 -12.30 -1.27
C ILE A 142 11.25 -13.46 -1.88
N LEU A 143 11.68 -13.91 -3.06
CA LEU A 143 11.12 -15.08 -3.72
C LEU A 143 11.82 -16.36 -3.24
N PHE A 144 11.11 -17.20 -2.48
CA PHE A 144 11.61 -18.51 -2.07
C PHE A 144 11.20 -19.58 -3.09
N VAL A 145 12.16 -20.06 -3.90
CA VAL A 145 11.97 -21.22 -4.79
C VAL A 145 12.72 -22.41 -4.20
N ARG A 146 11.99 -23.46 -3.80
CA ARG A 146 12.57 -24.74 -3.38
C ARG A 146 12.20 -25.82 -4.39
N SER A 147 13.20 -26.36 -5.07
CA SER A 147 13.07 -27.54 -5.93
C SER A 147 13.77 -28.72 -5.25
N THR A 148 13.01 -29.64 -4.69
CA THR A 148 13.53 -30.91 -4.16
C THR A 148 13.38 -32.00 -5.21
N GLN A 149 14.51 -32.52 -5.68
CA GLN A 149 14.55 -33.73 -6.51
C GLN A 149 15.30 -34.81 -5.73
N VAL A 150 14.62 -35.94 -5.46
CA VAL A 150 15.28 -37.13 -4.93
C VAL A 150 15.78 -37.95 -6.11
N LEU A 151 17.09 -37.89 -6.38
CA LEU A 151 17.79 -38.72 -7.35
C LEU A 151 18.42 -39.91 -6.64
N GLU A 152 17.61 -40.82 -6.11
CA GLU A 152 18.13 -42.15 -5.81
C GLU A 152 17.05 -43.21 -6.00
N LYS A 153 17.30 -44.10 -6.95
CA LYS A 153 16.50 -45.31 -7.17
C LYS A 153 17.07 -46.36 -6.22
N SER A 154 16.42 -46.54 -5.06
CA SER A 154 16.73 -47.64 -4.14
C SER A 154 16.65 -48.97 -4.90
N ARG A 155 17.80 -49.63 -5.10
CA ARG A 155 17.85 -51.08 -5.29
C ARG A 155 18.08 -51.68 -3.91
N GLY A 156 17.04 -52.27 -3.35
CA GLY A 156 17.15 -53.12 -2.17
C GLY A 156 18.03 -54.35 -2.46
N TYR A 157 18.73 -54.80 -1.42
CA TYR A 157 19.41 -56.09 -1.37
C TYR A 157 18.44 -57.19 -0.96
#